data_AF-A0AB38R3S2-F1
#
_entry.id   AF-A0AB38R3S2-F1
#
_cell.length_a   1.000
_cell.length_b   1.000
_cell.length_c   1.000
_cell.angle_alpha   90.00
_cell.angle_beta   90.00
_cell.angle_gamma   90.00
#
_symmetry.space_group_name_H-M   'P 1'
#
loop_
_entity.id
_entity.type
_entity.pdbx_description
1 polymer ?
#
loop_
_entity_poly.entity_id
_entity_poly.type
_entity_poly.pdbx_seq_one_letter_code
_entity_poly.pdbx_strand_id
1 'polypeptide(L)' 'MKSQGIDRDLKAYMQLKIDLLKIAECIDYCTEEKDKERFRTRALHYSKELKKLKESIEEVYGLKVCQCCSFTESK' A
#
# COMPACT_ATOMS: atom_id res chain seq x y z
N MET A 1 -19.56 -19.05 -4.36
CA MET A 1 -19.48 -17.86 -3.48
C MET A 1 -18.07 -17.55 -2.95
N LYS A 2 -17.01 -18.33 -3.23
CA LYS A 2 -15.66 -18.07 -2.70
C LYS A 2 -14.86 -16.96 -3.41
N SER A 3 -15.16 -16.63 -4.68
CA SER A 3 -14.33 -15.69 -5.47
C SER A 3 -14.61 -14.20 -5.20
N GLN A 4 -15.79 -13.83 -4.70
CA GLN A 4 -16.13 -12.41 -4.52
C GLN A 4 -15.40 -11.75 -3.34
N GLY A 5 -15.01 -12.54 -2.32
CA GLY A 5 -14.25 -12.05 -1.16
C GLY A 5 -12.83 -11.67 -1.57
N ILE A 6 -12.12 -12.61 -2.21
CA ILE A 6 -10.74 -12.38 -2.65
C ILE A 6 -10.64 -11.22 -3.63
N ASP A 7 -11.57 -11.08 -4.58
CA ASP A 7 -11.57 -9.95 -5.53
C ASP A 7 -11.75 -8.60 -4.82
N ARG A 8 -12.59 -8.54 -3.79
CA ARG A 8 -12.80 -7.33 -2.99
C ARG A 8 -11.53 -6.96 -2.23
N ASP A 9 -10.91 -7.93 -1.58
CA ASP A 9 -9.73 -7.68 -0.75
C ASP A 9 -8.52 -7.31 -1.61
N LEU A 10 -8.35 -7.97 -2.77
CA LEU A 10 -7.32 -7.60 -3.75
C LEU A 10 -7.55 -6.19 -4.32
N LYS A 11 -8.81 -5.79 -4.59
CA LYS A 11 -9.13 -4.41 -5.00
C LYS A 11 -8.77 -3.40 -3.93
N ALA A 12 -9.10 -3.67 -2.67
CA ALA A 12 -8.72 -2.80 -1.54
C ALA A 12 -7.19 -2.70 -1.40
N TYR A 13 -6.48 -3.82 -1.56
CA TYR A 13 -5.02 -3.87 -1.54
C TYR A 13 -4.39 -3.07 -2.68
N MET A 14 -4.91 -3.18 -3.90
CA MET A 14 -4.45 -2.38 -5.04
C MET A 14 -4.75 -0.88 -4.86
N GLN A 15 -5.91 -0.53 -4.30
CA GLN A 15 -6.25 0.86 -4.02
C GLN A 15 -5.26 1.48 -3.03
N LEU A 16 -4.91 0.77 -1.95
CA LEU A 16 -3.90 1.24 -0.99
C LEU A 16 -2.53 1.45 -1.64
N LYS A 17 -2.12 0.62 -2.61
CA LYS A 17 -0.89 0.84 -3.38
C LYS A 17 -0.97 2.12 -4.21
N ILE A 18 -2.08 2.33 -4.92
CA ILE A 18 -2.30 3.54 -5.73
C ILE A 18 -2.28 4.79 -4.84
N ASP A 19 -2.93 4.74 -3.68
CA ASP A 19 -2.97 5.88 -2.76
C ASP A 19 -1.60 6.19 -2.18
N LEU A 20 -0.78 5.17 -1.89
CA LEU A 20 0.62 5.36 -1.49
C LEU A 20 1.45 6.05 -2.58
N LEU A 21 1.27 5.67 -3.85
CA LEU A 21 1.95 6.32 -4.98
C LEU A 21 1.55 7.81 -5.08
N LYS A 22 0.25 8.11 -4.99
CA LYS A 22 -0.25 9.50 -5.00
C LYS A 22 0.29 10.32 -3.84
N ILE A 23 0.40 9.73 -2.65
CA ILE A 23 0.97 10.42 -1.49
C ILE A 23 2.46 10.68 -1.69
N ALA A 24 3.21 9.74 -2.27
CA ALA A 24 4.62 9.93 -2.61
C ALA A 24 4.80 11.12 -3.56
N GLU A 25 3.99 11.20 -4.62
CA GLU A 25 3.97 12.37 -5.52
C GLU A 25 3.67 13.67 -4.76
N CYS A 26 2.69 13.65 -3.84
CA CYS A 26 2.39 14.83 -3.02
C CYS A 26 3.58 15.26 -2.15
N ILE A 27 4.37 14.33 -1.63
CA ILE A 27 5.58 14.64 -0.83
C ILE A 27 6.63 15.33 -1.71
N ASP A 28 6.80 14.86 -2.94
CA ASP A 28 7.81 15.35 -3.87
C ASP A 28 7.47 16.75 -4.41
N TYR A 29 6.19 17.02 -4.71
CA TYR A 29 5.75 18.31 -5.27
C TYR A 29 5.37 19.37 -4.23
N CYS A 30 5.09 19.00 -2.99
CA CYS A 30 4.72 19.96 -1.96
C CYS A 30 5.90 20.88 -1.61
N THR A 31 5.67 22.18 -1.47
CA THR A 31 6.69 23.16 -1.06
C THR A 31 6.62 23.50 0.43
N GLU A 32 5.46 23.26 1.06
CA GLU A 32 5.19 23.55 2.46
C GLU A 32 5.59 22.37 3.36
N GLU A 33 6.59 22.55 4.23
CA GLU A 33 7.12 21.46 5.08
C GLU A 33 6.06 20.87 6.03
N LYS A 34 5.13 21.69 6.54
CA LYS A 34 4.03 21.21 7.38
C LYS A 34 3.12 20.23 6.64
N ASP A 35 2.85 20.48 5.37
CA ASP A 35 2.02 19.58 4.56
C ASP A 35 2.81 18.36 4.10
N LYS A 36 4.12 18.49 3.80
CA LYS A 36 4.99 17.32 3.59
C LYS A 36 5.00 16.37 4.78
N GLU A 37 5.11 16.89 6.00
CA GLU A 37 5.10 16.06 7.21
C GLU A 37 3.76 15.32 7.36
N ARG A 38 2.64 15.98 7.06
CA ARG A 38 1.32 15.34 7.03
C ARG A 38 1.24 14.24 5.98
N PHE A 39 1.75 14.46 4.78
CA PHE A 39 1.80 13.45 3.72
C PHE A 39 2.71 12.27 4.10
N ARG A 40 3.90 12.52 4.67
CA ARG A 40 4.81 11.48 5.18
C ARG A 40 4.15 10.63 6.27
N THR A 41 3.46 11.28 7.20
CA THR A 41 2.68 10.58 8.25
C THR A 41 1.60 9.70 7.65
N ARG A 42 0.89 10.20 6.63
CA ARG A 42 -0.13 9.43 5.93
C ARG A 42 0.45 8.24 5.16
N ALA A 43 1.59 8.42 4.49
CA ALA A 43 2.31 7.34 3.82
C ALA A 43 2.74 6.25 4.81
N LEU A 44 3.22 6.63 6.01
CA LEU A 44 3.58 5.68 7.06
C LEU A 44 2.36 4.91 7.56
N HIS A 45 1.22 5.57 7.74
CA HIS A 45 -0.02 4.88 8.12
C HIS A 45 -0.45 3.88 7.03
N TYR A 46 -0.49 4.31 5.77
CA TYR A 46 -1.02 3.49 4.68
C TYR A 46 -0.11 2.30 4.35
N SER A 47 1.22 2.45 4.52
CA SER A 47 2.16 1.34 4.35
C SER A 47 1.98 0.24 5.41
N LYS A 48 1.64 0.61 6.66
CA LYS A 48 1.29 -0.35 7.71
C LYS A 48 0.00 -1.10 7.38
N GLU A 49 -1.03 -0.38 6.94
CA GLU A 49 -2.31 -1.00 6.55
C GLU A 49 -2.17 -1.90 5.34
N LEU A 50 -1.35 -1.50 4.34
CA LEU A 50 -1.05 -2.33 3.18
C LEU A 50 -0.38 -3.65 3.59
N LYS A 51 0.56 -3.61 4.55
CA LYS A 51 1.23 -4.80 5.07
C LYS A 51 0.23 -5.73 5.78
N LYS A 52 -0.59 -5.20 6.68
CA LYS A 52 -1.63 -5.98 7.39
C LYS A 52 -2.62 -6.62 6.42
N LEU A 53 -3.09 -5.87 5.42
CA LEU A 53 -4.04 -6.38 4.44
C LEU A 53 -3.40 -7.47 3.57
N LYS A 54 -2.13 -7.32 3.20
CA LYS A 54 -1.37 -8.39 2.53
C LYS A 54 -1.37 -9.66 3.37
N GLU A 55 -0.93 -9.56 4.63
CA GLU A 55 -0.83 -10.70 5.55
C GLU A 55 -2.20 -11.37 5.74
N SER A 56 -3.26 -10.59 5.90
CA SER A 56 -4.64 -11.08 6.01
C SER A 56 -5.12 -11.81 4.76
N ILE A 57 -4.86 -11.28 3.56
CA ILE A 57 -5.21 -11.94 2.29
C ILE A 57 -4.45 -13.27 2.15
N GLU A 58 -3.16 -13.27 2.47
CA GLU A 58 -2.33 -14.47 2.38
C GLU A 58 -2.79 -15.56 3.36
N GLU A 59 -3.16 -15.18 4.59
CA GLU A 59 -3.67 -16.08 5.62
C GLU A 59 -5.06 -16.64 5.29
N VAL A 60 -6.02 -15.77 4.92
CA VAL A 60 -7.43 -16.15 4.69
C VAL A 60 -7.57 -17.03 3.44
N TYR A 61 -6.81 -16.74 2.38
CA TYR A 61 -6.98 -17.41 1.09
C TYR A 61 -5.87 -18.42 0.78
N GLY A 62 -4.84 -18.56 1.63
CA GLY A 62 -3.77 -19.54 1.49
C GLY A 62 -2.88 -19.32 0.26
N LEU A 63 -2.62 -18.06 -0.08
CA LEU A 63 -1.89 -17.64 -1.29
C LEU A 63 -0.81 -16.64 -0.96
N LYS A 64 0.08 -16.36 -1.92
CA LYS A 64 1.11 -15.32 -1.79
C LYS A 64 0.81 -14.17 -2.75
N VAL A 65 0.67 -12.98 -2.21
CA VAL A 65 0.46 -11.77 -2.98
C VAL A 65 1.82 -11.31 -3.51
N CYS A 66 1.90 -10.94 -4.81
CA CYS A 66 3.18 -10.57 -5.41
C CYS A 66 3.91 -9.48 -4.61
N GLN A 67 5.17 -9.75 -4.34
CA GLN A 67 6.11 -8.87 -3.65
C GLN A 67 6.85 -7.93 -4.62
N CYS A 68 6.29 -7.71 -5.82
CA CYS A 68 6.82 -6.99 -6.99
C CYS A 68 7.38 -5.56 -6.71
N CYS A 69 7.34 -5.07 -5.47
CA CYS A 69 7.87 -3.78 -5.02
C CYS A 69 8.92 -3.95 -3.90
N SER A 70 9.67 -5.05 -3.89
CA SER A 70 10.91 -5.09 -3.11
C SER A 70 11.87 -4.09 -3.76
N PHE A 71 12.09 -2.95 -3.10
CA PHE A 71 13.25 -2.11 -3.34
C PHE A 71 14.49 -2.90 -2.94
N THR A 72 14.86 -3.90 -3.73
CA THR A 72 16.23 -4.37 -3.74
C THR A 72 17.00 -3.25 -4.41
N GLU A 73 17.69 -2.44 -3.62
CA GLU A 73 18.82 -1.65 -4.11
C GLU A 73 19.70 -2.61 -4.89
N SER A 74 19.61 -2.53 -6.22
CA SER A 74 20.60 -3.14 -7.08
C SER A 74 21.85 -2.29 -6.85
N LYS A 75 22.81 -2.89 -6.14
CA LYS A 75 24.14 -2.32 -5.82
C LYS A 75 24.82 -1.71 -7.04
#